data_AF-A0A9E1BAG0-F1
#
_entry.id   AF-A0A9E1BAG0-F1
#
_cell.length_a   1.000
_cell.length_b   1.000
_cell.length_c   1.000
_cell.angle_alpha   90.00
_cell.angle_beta   90.00
_cell.angle_gamma   90.00
#
_symmetry.space_group_name_H-M   'P 1'
#
loop_
_entity.id
_entity.type
_entity.pdbx_description
1 polymer ?
#
loop_
_entity_poly.entity_id
_entity_poly.type
_entity_poly.pdbx_seq_one_letter_code
_entity_poly.pdbx_strand_id
1 'polypeptide(L)'
;NALLFAWAKETPGFVVGVEALGDVDVIAPAVKKGNKALLDWLNNEIIELGKENFFHKDYDATLKPIYGDSVNPESLVVEGGKL
;
A
#
# COMPACT_ATOMS: atom_id res chain seq x y z
N ASN A 1 -4.90 -0.29 -7.20
CA ASN A 1 -5.81 0.78 -7.68
C ASN A 1 -5.63 2.14 -7.01
N ALA A 2 -4.84 2.29 -5.95
CA ALA A 2 -4.66 3.56 -5.21
C ALA A 2 -4.42 4.79 -6.12
N LEU A 3 -3.42 4.74 -7.01
CA LEU A 3 -3.05 5.88 -7.88
C LEU A 3 -4.21 6.42 -8.74
N LEU A 4 -5.13 5.54 -9.18
CA LEU A 4 -6.27 5.94 -10.00
C LEU A 4 -7.30 6.74 -9.18
N PHE A 5 -7.51 6.38 -7.91
CA PHE A 5 -8.42 7.10 -7.02
C PHE A 5 -7.92 8.52 -6.73
N ALA A 6 -6.60 8.70 -6.55
CA ALA A 6 -5.99 10.01 -6.31
C ALA A 6 -6.13 10.90 -7.55
N TRP A 7 -5.83 10.33 -8.72
CA TRP A 7 -5.94 11.06 -9.98
C TRP A 7 -7.36 11.51 -10.29
N ALA A 8 -8.36 10.64 -10.10
CA ALA A 8 -9.76 10.99 -10.33
C ALA A 8 -10.24 12.11 -9.40
N LYS A 9 -9.79 12.12 -8.15
CA LYS A 9 -10.13 13.19 -7.18
C LYS A 9 -9.59 14.56 -7.60
N GLU A 10 -8.37 14.62 -8.11
CA GLU A 10 -7.73 15.86 -8.59
C GLU A 10 -8.19 16.27 -10.00
N THR A 11 -9.02 15.45 -10.69
CA THR A 11 -9.44 15.68 -12.07
C THR A 11 -10.97 15.79 -12.18
N PRO A 12 -11.55 17.00 -12.03
CA PRO A 12 -12.99 17.21 -12.12
C PRO A 12 -13.58 16.67 -13.43
N GLY A 13 -14.71 15.97 -13.33
CA GLY A 13 -15.40 15.35 -14.47
C GLY A 13 -15.01 13.91 -14.75
N PHE A 14 -14.05 13.34 -14.01
CA PHE A 14 -13.68 11.93 -14.08
C PHE A 14 -14.05 11.18 -12.80
N VAL A 15 -14.48 9.93 -12.94
CA VAL A 15 -14.80 9.02 -11.83
C VAL A 15 -14.20 7.65 -12.10
N VAL A 16 -13.89 6.90 -11.05
CA VAL A 16 -13.48 5.50 -11.18
C VAL A 16 -14.73 4.65 -11.39
N GLY A 17 -15.03 4.31 -12.65
CA GLY A 17 -16.22 3.52 -13.00
C GLY A 17 -16.12 2.02 -12.69
N VAL A 18 -14.90 1.50 -12.54
CA VAL A 18 -14.62 0.12 -12.13
C VAL A 18 -13.53 0.15 -11.08
N GLU A 19 -13.89 -0.11 -9.83
CA GLU A 19 -13.01 0.07 -8.67
C GLU A 19 -12.01 -1.08 -8.49
N ALA A 20 -12.31 -2.26 -9.03
CA ALA A 20 -11.45 -3.44 -9.02
C ALA A 20 -11.66 -4.29 -10.28
N LEU A 21 -10.57 -4.81 -10.83
CA LEU A 21 -10.54 -5.67 -12.02
C LEU A 21 -9.57 -6.81 -11.76
N GLY A 22 -10.10 -8.03 -11.64
CA GLY A 22 -9.31 -9.21 -11.30
C GLY A 22 -9.02 -9.34 -9.81
N ASP A 23 -8.05 -10.20 -9.49
CA ASP A 23 -7.63 -10.46 -8.11
C ASP A 23 -6.86 -9.28 -7.52
N VAL A 24 -6.90 -9.16 -6.19
CA VAL A 24 -6.16 -8.12 -5.46
C VAL A 24 -4.72 -8.58 -5.27
N ASP A 25 -3.82 -8.02 -6.08
CA ASP A 25 -2.38 -8.22 -5.94
C ASP A 25 -1.77 -7.32 -4.86
N VAL A 26 -0.63 -7.76 -4.32
CA VAL A 26 0.15 -6.99 -3.33
C VAL A 26 1.33 -6.27 -3.96
N ILE A 27 1.70 -5.13 -3.37
CA ILE A 27 2.95 -4.43 -3.67
C ILE A 27 3.99 -4.85 -2.63
N ALA A 28 5.11 -5.41 -3.08
CA ALA A 28 6.18 -5.87 -2.20
C ALA A 28 7.55 -5.36 -2.69
N PRO A 29 8.48 -5.06 -1.77
CA PRO A 29 9.86 -4.77 -2.14
C PRO A 29 10.56 -6.03 -2.68
N ALA A 30 11.48 -5.85 -3.63
CA ALA A 30 12.14 -6.94 -4.33
C ALA A 30 13.67 -6.89 -4.17
N VAL A 31 14.30 -8.07 -4.14
CA VAL A 31 15.76 -8.22 -4.11
C VAL A 31 16.25 -9.01 -5.32
N LYS A 32 17.56 -8.91 -5.63
CA LYS A 32 18.19 -9.72 -6.68
C LYS A 32 18.01 -11.21 -6.39
N LYS A 33 17.61 -11.99 -7.41
CA LYS A 33 17.43 -13.44 -7.31
C LYS A 33 18.67 -14.10 -6.70
N GLY A 34 18.46 -14.89 -5.64
CA GLY A 34 19.52 -15.58 -4.90
C GLY A 34 20.10 -14.80 -3.72
N ASN A 35 19.78 -13.51 -3.56
CA ASN A 35 20.22 -12.72 -2.41
C ASN A 35 19.36 -12.99 -1.17
N LYS A 36 19.60 -14.14 -0.52
CA LYS A 36 18.84 -14.56 0.66
C LYS A 36 19.07 -13.65 1.87
N ALA A 37 20.31 -13.23 2.10
CA ALA A 37 20.62 -12.39 3.27
C ALA A 37 19.81 -11.09 3.30
N LEU A 38 19.71 -10.39 2.15
CA LEU A 38 18.90 -9.18 2.07
C LEU A 38 17.41 -9.47 2.10
N LEU A 39 16.96 -10.57 1.50
CA LEU A 39 15.56 -11.00 1.56
C LEU A 39 15.12 -11.25 3.01
N ASP A 40 15.92 -12.00 3.77
CA ASP A 40 15.61 -12.37 5.14
C ASP A 40 15.64 -11.15 6.06
N TRP A 41 16.62 -10.25 5.88
CA TRP A 41 16.66 -8.98 6.59
C TRP A 41 15.42 -8.12 6.31
N LEU A 42 15.06 -7.96 5.03
CA LEU A 42 13.91 -7.15 4.61
C LEU A 42 12.59 -7.72 5.12
N ASN A 43 12.41 -9.04 5.09
CA ASN A 43 11.23 -9.70 5.64
C ASN A 43 11.11 -9.48 7.15
N ASN A 44 12.21 -9.60 7.89
CA ASN A 44 12.21 -9.36 9.33
C ASN A 44 11.93 -7.88 9.64
N GLU A 45 12.51 -6.95 8.90
CA GLU A 45 12.28 -5.52 9.07
C GLU A 45 10.79 -5.18 8.87
N ILE A 46 10.15 -5.69 7.81
CA ILE A 46 8.71 -5.49 7.57
C ILE A 46 7.88 -6.02 8.74
N ILE A 47 8.22 -7.18 9.30
CA ILE A 47 7.54 -7.75 10.48
C ILE A 47 7.69 -6.85 11.70
N GLU A 48 8.90 -6.33 11.98
CA GLU A 48 9.15 -5.44 13.12
C GLU A 48 8.41 -4.11 12.95
N LEU A 49 8.47 -3.49 11.78
CA LEU A 49 7.70 -2.27 11.45
C LEU A 49 6.19 -2.47 11.64
N GLY A 50 5.69 -3.66 11.31
CA GLY A 50 4.29 -4.04 11.52
C GLY A 50 3.85 -3.99 12.98
N LYS A 51 4.74 -4.26 13.95
CA LYS A 51 4.42 -4.19 15.38
C LYS A 51 4.16 -2.77 15.85
N GLU A 52 4.61 -1.77 15.09
CA GLU A 52 4.47 -0.36 15.42
C GLU A 52 3.38 0.35 14.61
N ASN A 53 2.60 -0.39 13.81
CA ASN A 53 1.66 0.16 12.82
C ASN A 53 2.33 1.18 11.90
N PHE A 54 3.55 0.86 11.44
CA PHE A 54 4.36 1.77 10.65
C PHE A 54 3.67 2.17 9.35
N PHE A 55 3.10 1.21 8.61
CA PHE A 55 2.52 1.49 7.30
C PHE A 55 1.19 2.24 7.40
N HIS A 56 0.43 2.08 8.48
CA HIS A 56 -0.74 2.93 8.76
C HIS A 56 -0.32 4.37 9.06
N LYS A 57 0.73 4.57 9.86
CA LYS A 57 1.28 5.92 10.11
C LYS A 57 1.80 6.56 8.83
N ASP A 58 2.46 5.78 7.97
CA ASP A 58 2.93 6.24 6.67
C ASP A 58 1.77 6.58 5.73
N TYR A 59 0.69 5.78 5.73
CA TYR A 59 -0.55 6.11 5.00
C TYR A 59 -1.13 7.45 5.47
N ASP A 60 -1.27 7.66 6.78
CA ASP A 60 -1.80 8.90 7.35
C ASP A 60 -0.95 10.12 6.96
N ALA A 61 0.38 9.95 6.91
CA ALA A 61 1.32 11.02 6.58
C ALA A 61 1.39 11.33 5.08
N THR A 62 1.23 10.33 4.21
CA THR A 62 1.57 10.46 2.78
C THR A 62 0.37 10.32 1.85
N LEU A 63 -0.56 9.41 2.15
CA LEU A 63 -1.66 9.04 1.25
C LEU A 63 -2.98 9.70 1.68
N LYS A 64 -3.29 9.73 2.97
CA LYS A 64 -4.51 10.35 3.49
C LYS A 64 -4.71 11.82 3.09
N PRO A 65 -3.70 12.69 3.02
CA PRO A 65 -3.89 14.06 2.55
C PRO A 65 -4.41 14.11 1.11
N ILE A 66 -4.08 13.11 0.30
CA ILE A 66 -4.49 12.99 -1.10
C ILE A 66 -5.87 12.34 -1.19
N TYR A 67 -6.09 11.18 -0.55
CA TYR A 67 -7.36 10.44 -0.66
C TYR A 67 -8.49 11.03 0.19
N GLY A 68 -8.17 11.66 1.33
CA GLY A 68 -9.16 12.00 2.34
C GLY A 68 -9.89 10.74 2.84
N ASP A 69 -11.17 10.87 3.16
CA ASP A 69 -11.98 9.76 3.70
C ASP A 69 -12.56 8.85 2.59
N SER A 70 -12.16 9.05 1.33
CA SER A 70 -12.69 8.27 0.19
C SER A 70 -12.12 6.85 0.10
N VAL A 71 -11.06 6.55 0.84
CA VAL A 71 -10.39 5.23 0.81
C VAL A 71 -10.21 4.73 2.23
N ASN A 72 -10.64 3.48 2.47
CA ASN A 72 -10.39 2.77 3.71
C ASN A 72 -8.90 2.37 3.78
N PRO A 73 -8.13 2.82 4.78
CA PRO A 73 -6.72 2.43 4.92
C PRO A 73 -6.51 0.91 4.93
N GLU A 74 -7.46 0.16 5.53
CA GLU A 74 -7.41 -1.30 5.63
C GLU A 74 -7.52 -2.00 4.26
N SER A 75 -8.00 -1.32 3.21
CA SER A 75 -8.02 -1.88 1.86
C SER A 75 -6.74 -1.62 1.06
N LEU A 76 -5.78 -0.90 1.63
CA LEU A 76 -4.51 -0.54 0.99
C LEU A 76 -3.27 -0.94 1.80
N VAL A 77 -3.34 -0.87 3.12
CA VAL A 77 -2.20 -1.07 4.00
C VAL A 77 -2.09 -2.54 4.41
N VAL A 78 -0.86 -3.07 4.39
CA VAL A 78 -0.52 -4.40 4.90
C VAL A 78 0.55 -4.26 5.95
N GLU A 79 0.24 -4.62 7.20
CA GLU A 79 1.21 -4.58 8.30
C GLU A 79 1.92 -5.92 8.46
N GLY A 80 3.24 -5.88 8.62
CA GLY A 80 4.03 -7.08 8.91
C GLY A 80 4.13 -8.10 7.78
N GLY A 81 3.74 -7.73 6.55
CA GLY A 81 3.87 -8.59 5.37
C GLY A 81 3.00 -9.85 5.39
N LYS A 82 1.92 -9.84 6.19
CA LYS A 82 0.95 -10.94 6.29
C LYS A 82 -0.39 -10.49 5.73
N LEU A 83 -0.97 -11.33 4.85
CA LEU A 83 -2.32 -11.17 4.30
C LEU A 83 -3.33 -11.96 5.14
#